data_AF-A0A256BM35-F1
#
_entry.id   AF-A0A256BM35-F1
#
_cell.length_a   1.000
_cell.length_b   1.000
_cell.length_c   1.000
_cell.angle_alpha   90.00
_cell.angle_beta   90.00
_cell.angle_gamma   90.00
#
_symmetry.space_group_name_H-M   'P 1'
#
loop_
_entity.id
_entity.type
_entity.pdbx_description
1 polymer ?
#
loop_
_entity_poly.entity_id
_entity_poly.type
_entity_poly.pdbx_seq_one_letter_code
_entity_poly.pdbx_strand_id
1 'polypeptide(L)' 'METKFDFSGEKLFTPIAFREDFNQFARLSETQAWSMFFTASREDNALGFSRTVGRFWTGLVIAAVVESILGVTVFHVF' A
#
# COMPACT_ATOMS: atom_id res chain seq x y z
N MET A 1 -6.34 -15.80 -10.35
CA MET A 1 -5.88 -16.02 -8.96
C MET A 1 -7.09 -15.84 -8.07
N GLU A 2 -7.51 -16.90 -7.38
CA GLU A 2 -8.65 -16.83 -6.45
C GLU A 2 -8.19 -16.16 -5.14
N THR A 3 -8.90 -15.12 -4.70
CA THR A 3 -8.76 -14.62 -3.33
C THR A 3 -9.55 -15.52 -2.40
N LYS A 4 -8.86 -16.43 -1.71
CA LYS A 4 -9.45 -17.18 -0.60
C LYS A 4 -9.51 -16.27 0.62
N PHE A 5 -10.57 -15.49 0.72
CA PHE A 5 -10.93 -14.83 1.97
C PHE A 5 -11.42 -15.91 2.94
N ASP A 6 -10.54 -16.30 3.87
CA ASP A 6 -10.93 -17.13 5.01
C ASP A 6 -11.50 -16.22 6.11
N PHE A 7 -12.83 -16.24 6.25
CA PHE A 7 -13.59 -15.49 7.25
C PHE A 7 -13.83 -16.31 8.54
N SER A 8 -12.96 -17.28 8.84
CA SER A 8 -12.93 -17.99 10.12
C SER A 8 -12.67 -17.03 11.29
N GLY A 9 -13.48 -17.16 12.35
CA GLY A 9 -13.79 -16.15 13.37
C GLY A 9 -12.64 -15.54 14.19
N GLU A 10 -11.44 -16.12 14.17
CA GLU A 10 -10.27 -15.58 14.89
C GLU A 10 -9.46 -14.56 14.07
N LYS A 11 -9.47 -14.67 12.73
CA LYS A 11 -8.65 -13.80 11.86
C LYS A 11 -9.39 -12.56 11.36
N LEU A 12 -10.70 -12.45 11.59
CA LEU A 12 -11.54 -11.32 11.15
C LEU A 12 -11.05 -9.96 11.66
N PHE A 13 -10.51 -9.92 12.87
CA PHE A 13 -10.06 -8.68 13.51
C PHE A 13 -8.53 -8.51 13.49
N THR A 14 -7.79 -9.58 13.18
CA THR A 14 -6.33 -9.54 13.10
C THR A 14 -5.90 -8.95 11.75
N PRO A 15 -5.16 -7.82 11.74
CA PRO A 15 -4.60 -7.28 10.51
C PRO A 15 -3.77 -8.33 9.79
N ILE A 16 -3.91 -8.36 8.46
CA ILE A 16 -3.28 -9.33 7.57
C ILE A 16 -1.77 -9.42 7.82
N ALA A 17 -1.09 -8.30 8.06
CA ALA A 17 0.35 -8.25 8.33
C ALA A 17 0.82 -9.08 9.53
N PHE A 18 -0.06 -9.38 10.49
CA PHE A 18 0.25 -10.12 11.71
C PHE A 18 -0.25 -11.57 11.70
N ARG A 19 -0.87 -12.01 10.61
CA ARG A 19 -1.34 -13.39 10.51
C ARG A 19 -0.14 -14.30 10.21
N GLU A 20 -0.09 -15.47 10.84
CA GLU A 20 1.04 -16.42 10.68
C GLU A 20 1.23 -16.92 9.24
N ASP A 21 0.14 -16.92 8.46
CA ASP A 21 0.11 -17.30 7.05
C ASP A 21 0.45 -16.14 6.10
N PHE A 22 0.73 -14.95 6.63
CA PHE A 22 0.96 -13.78 5.79
C PHE A 22 2.30 -13.84 5.04
N ASN A 23 2.19 -13.66 3.73
CA ASN A 23 3.25 -13.35 2.75
C ASN A 23 4.39 -14.36 2.60
N GLN A 24 4.84 -15.07 3.64
CA GLN A 24 5.91 -16.09 3.54
C GLN A 24 7.16 -15.59 2.77
N PHE A 25 7.56 -14.33 2.99
CA PHE A 25 8.65 -13.64 2.26
C PHE A 25 8.42 -13.46 0.74
N ALA A 26 7.19 -13.62 0.25
CA ALA A 26 6.84 -13.30 -1.12
C ALA A 26 6.96 -11.78 -1.37
N ARG A 27 7.21 -11.43 -2.64
CA ARG A 27 7.32 -10.04 -3.05
C ARG A 27 5.93 -9.42 -3.11
N LEU A 28 5.70 -8.38 -2.31
CA LEU A 28 4.50 -7.55 -2.39
C LEU A 28 4.52 -6.70 -3.67
N SER A 29 3.37 -6.57 -4.32
CA SER A 29 3.19 -5.59 -5.40
C SER A 29 3.00 -4.18 -4.83
N GLU A 30 3.20 -3.14 -5.64
CA GLU A 30 2.99 -1.76 -5.22
C GLU A 30 1.54 -1.55 -4.76
N THR A 31 0.57 -2.07 -5.53
CA THR A 31 -0.86 -1.96 -5.21
C THR A 31 -1.21 -2.69 -3.92
N GLN A 32 -0.56 -3.83 -3.65
CA GLN A 32 -0.77 -4.59 -2.41
C GLN A 32 -0.21 -3.85 -1.20
N ALA A 33 1.02 -3.34 -1.31
CA ALA A 33 1.65 -2.56 -0.24
C ALA A 33 0.84 -1.31 0.11
N TRP A 34 0.34 -0.59 -0.90
CA TRP A 34 -0.50 0.59 -0.68
C TRP A 34 -1.88 0.24 -0.11
N SER A 35 -2.49 -0.87 -0.54
CA SER A 35 -3.74 -1.36 0.03
C SER A 35 -3.59 -1.65 1.52
N MET A 36 -2.51 -2.34 1.88
CA MET A 36 -2.20 -2.61 3.28
C MET A 36 -1.92 -1.32 4.05
N PHE A 37 -1.19 -0.37 3.48
CA PHE A 37 -0.91 0.90 4.15
C PHE A 37 -2.20 1.68 4.48
N PHE A 38 -3.08 1.89 3.50
CA PHE A 38 -4.29 2.70 3.70
C PHE A 38 -5.38 2.03 4.54
N THR A 39 -5.39 0.69 4.59
CA THR A 39 -6.37 -0.06 5.38
C THR A 39 -5.83 -0.48 6.74
N ALA A 40 -4.67 0.03 7.17
CA ALA A 40 -3.98 -0.43 8.38
C ALA A 40 -3.81 -1.97 8.41
N SER A 41 -3.45 -2.52 7.24
CA SER A 41 -3.25 -3.93 6.95
C SER A 41 -4.50 -4.80 7.09
N ARG A 42 -5.71 -4.23 7.05
CA ARG A 42 -6.95 -5.03 7.07
C ARG A 42 -7.25 -5.68 5.72
N GLU A 43 -6.84 -5.05 4.63
CA GLU A 43 -7.01 -5.55 3.26
C GLU A 43 -5.72 -5.33 2.46
N ASP A 44 -5.39 -6.30 1.60
CA ASP A 44 -4.21 -6.24 0.73
C ASP A 44 -4.58 -5.96 -0.74
N ASN A 45 -5.87 -5.79 -1.03
CA ASN A 45 -6.39 -5.57 -2.38
C ASN A 45 -7.41 -4.40 -2.47
N ALA A 46 -7.48 -3.54 -1.47
CA ALA A 46 -8.39 -2.39 -1.43
C ALA A 46 -8.22 -1.42 -2.63
N LEU A 47 -7.01 -1.30 -3.17
CA LEU A 47 -6.71 -0.53 -4.39
C LEU A 47 -6.83 -1.37 -5.68
N GLY A 48 -7.38 -2.58 -5.57
CA GLY A 48 -7.53 -3.55 -6.65
C GLY A 48 -6.24 -4.32 -6.99
N PHE A 49 -6.31 -5.11 -8.05
CA PHE A 49 -5.19 -5.94 -8.53
C PHE A 49 -4.39 -5.28 -9.68
N SER A 50 -4.77 -4.06 -10.09
CA SER A 50 -4.12 -3.39 -11.21
C SER A 50 -2.75 -2.85 -10.79
N ARG A 51 -1.69 -3.35 -11.41
CA ARG A 51 -0.32 -2.84 -11.24
C ARG A 51 -0.21 -1.37 -11.62
N THR A 52 -1.03 -0.92 -12.57
CA THR A 52 -1.05 0.47 -13.05
C THR A 52 -1.46 1.43 -11.93
N VAL A 53 -2.40 1.04 -11.06
CA VAL A 53 -2.87 1.88 -9.94
C VAL A 53 -1.76 2.10 -8.92
N GLY A 54 -1.08 1.03 -8.48
CA GLY A 54 0.03 1.14 -7.53
C GLY A 54 1.20 1.95 -8.08
N ARG A 55 1.52 1.79 -9.38
CA ARG A 55 2.56 2.56 -10.06
C ARG A 55 2.18 4.04 -10.20
N PHE A 56 0.93 4.34 -10.54
CA PHE A 56 0.43 5.72 -10.61
C PHE A 56 0.52 6.39 -9.24
N TRP A 57 0.01 5.73 -8.19
CA TRP A 57 0.04 6.27 -6.83
C TRP A 57 1.47 6.51 -6.33
N THR A 58 2.38 5.57 -6.60
CA THR A 58 3.81 5.74 -6.27
C THR A 58 4.41 6.95 -6.99
N GLY A 59 4.11 7.12 -8.28
CA GLY A 59 4.55 8.29 -9.05
C GLY A 59 4.01 9.60 -8.48
N LEU A 60 2.75 9.63 -8.05
CA LEU A 60 2.11 10.80 -7.44
C LEU A 60 2.78 11.19 -6.11
N VAL A 61 3.06 10.23 -5.23
CA VAL A 61 3.77 10.48 -3.96
C VAL A 61 5.17 11.03 -4.22
N ILE A 62 5.91 10.45 -5.18
CA ILE A 62 7.24 10.95 -5.55
C ILE A 62 7.17 12.38 -6.06
N ALA A 63 6.21 12.68 -6.96
CA ALA A 63 6.03 14.02 -7.50
C ALA A 63 5.73 15.04 -6.41
N ALA A 64 4.84 14.72 -5.45
CA ALA A 64 4.50 15.61 -4.35
C ALA A 64 5.70 15.91 -3.43
N VAL A 65 6.53 14.91 -3.15
CA VAL A 65 7.77 15.11 -2.36
C VAL A 65 8.76 16.00 -3.11
N VAL A 66 8.98 15.72 -4.40
CA VAL A 66 9.89 16.52 -5.24
C VAL A 66 9.40 17.96 -5.35
N GLU A 67 8.11 18.17 -5.61
CA GLU A 67 7.49 19.50 -5.64
C GLU A 67 7.69 20.24 -4.31
N SER A 68 7.47 19.57 -3.18
CA SER A 68 7.65 20.18 -1.85
C SER A 68 9.09 20.60 -1.61
N ILE A 69 10.06 19.76 -1.96
CA ILE A 69 11.49 20.07 -1.83
C ILE A 69 11.86 21.27 -2.71
N LEU A 70 11.43 21.28 -3.96
CA LEU A 70 11.68 22.38 -4.89
C LEU A 70 11.03 23.68 -4.41
N GLY A 71 9.78 23.62 -3.94
CA GLY A 71 9.06 24.77 -3.42
C GLY A 71 9.78 25.40 -2.24
N VAL A 72 10.21 24.60 -1.25
CA VAL A 72 11.00 25.10 -0.12
C VAL A 72 12.34 25.66 -0.61
N THR A 73 13.05 24.96 -1.48
CA THR A 73 14.37 25.41 -1.95
C THR A 73 14.31 26.71 -2.73
N VAL A 74 13.26 26.90 -3.56
CA VAL A 74 13.10 28.11 -4.39
C VAL A 74 12.53 29.27 -3.60
N PHE A 75 11.51 29.06 -2.78
CA PHE A 75 10.75 30.15 -2.15
C PHE A 75 11.12 30.44 -0.70
N HIS A 76 11.85 29.56 -0.02
CA HIS A 76 12.29 29.77 1.38
C HIS A 76 13.71 30.38 1.46
N VAL A 77 14.41 30.50 0.33
CA VAL A 77 15.75 31.12 0.22
C VAL A 77 15.67 32.62 -0.11
N PHE A 78 14.50 33.16 -0.45
CA PHE A 78 14.21 34.59 -0.59
C PHE A 78 13.40 35.11 0.60
#